data_AF-A0A706C6Z6-F1
#
_entry.id   AF-A0A706C6Z6-F1
#
_cell.length_a   1.000
_cell.length_b   1.000
_cell.length_c   1.000
_cell.angle_alpha   90.00
_cell.angle_beta   90.00
_cell.angle_gamma   90.00
#
_symmetry.space_group_name_H-M   'P 1'
#
loop_
_entity.id
_entity.type
_entity.pdbx_description
1 polymer ?
#
loop_
_entity_poly.entity_id
_entity_poly.type
_entity_poly.pdbx_seq_one_letter_code
_entity_poly.pdbx_strand_id
1 'polypeptide(L)'
;MADNENRLESILSRFDADWTASDEARREAKNDLFFSRVSQWDDWLSQYTTLQYRGQFDVVRPVVRKLVSEMRQNPIDVLYRPKDGASPDAADVLMGMYRTDMRHNTAKIAVNIAVREQIEAGVGAWRLVTDYEDQSPTSNNQVIRREPIHSACSHVIWDSNSKLMDKSDARHCTVIHSMSQNGWDDFAEKYDLDADNIPSFQNPNDWVFPWLTQDTIQIAEFYEVVEKKETAFIYQDPVTGEPVSYFKRDIKDVIDDLADSGFIKIAERQIKRRRVYKSIITCTAVLKDKQLIAGEHIPIVPVFGEWGFVEDKEVYEGVVRLTKDGQRLRNMIMSFNADIVARTPKKKPFFWPEQIAGFEHMYDGNDDYPYYLLNRTDENNGEMPTQPLAYYENPEVPQANAYMLEAATAAVKEVATLGVDAEAVNGGQVAYDTVNQLNMRADLETYVFQDNLATAMRRDGEIYQSIVNDIYDVPRNVTITL
;
A
#
# COMPACT_ATOMS: atom_id res chain seq x y z
N MET A 1 -11.56 -37.22 0.82
CA MET A 1 -10.32 -36.92 0.08
C MET A 1 -10.64 -36.52 -1.37
N ALA A 2 -11.35 -37.34 -2.16
CA ALA A 2 -11.71 -36.99 -3.55
C ALA A 2 -12.50 -35.66 -3.72
N ASP A 3 -13.46 -35.35 -2.84
CA ASP A 3 -14.20 -34.07 -2.91
C ASP A 3 -13.34 -32.84 -2.56
N ASN A 4 -12.31 -33.01 -1.73
CA ASN A 4 -11.40 -31.92 -1.36
C ASN A 4 -10.36 -31.64 -2.46
N GLU A 5 -9.90 -32.67 -3.16
CA GLU A 5 -8.99 -32.53 -4.31
C GLU A 5 -9.68 -31.78 -5.46
N ASN A 6 -10.89 -32.19 -5.85
CA ASN A 6 -11.68 -31.49 -6.88
C ASN A 6 -11.96 -30.03 -6.51
N ARG A 7 -12.13 -29.76 -5.20
CA ARG A 7 -12.35 -28.41 -4.72
C ARG A 7 -11.09 -27.56 -4.73
N LEU A 8 -9.96 -28.12 -4.29
CA LEU A 8 -8.68 -27.44 -4.34
C LEU A 8 -8.35 -27.06 -5.78
N GLU A 9 -8.54 -27.97 -6.72
CA GLU A 9 -8.36 -27.71 -8.15
C GLU A 9 -9.28 -26.57 -8.65
N SER A 10 -10.54 -26.54 -8.21
CA SER A 10 -11.45 -25.43 -8.54
C SER A 10 -11.01 -24.09 -7.94
N ILE A 11 -10.41 -24.08 -6.74
CA ILE A 11 -9.93 -22.85 -6.10
C ILE A 11 -8.66 -22.37 -6.79
N LEU A 12 -7.72 -23.27 -7.06
CA LEU A 12 -6.47 -22.97 -7.77
C LEU A 12 -6.74 -22.46 -9.19
N SER A 13 -7.65 -23.09 -9.92
CA SER A 13 -8.02 -22.62 -11.27
C SER A 13 -8.61 -21.20 -11.27
N ARG A 14 -9.40 -20.85 -10.25
CA ARG A 14 -9.91 -19.48 -10.09
C ARG A 14 -8.79 -18.52 -9.73
N PHE A 15 -7.95 -18.92 -8.78
CA PHE A 15 -6.80 -18.14 -8.36
C PHE A 15 -5.86 -17.84 -9.53
N ASP A 16 -5.58 -18.82 -10.39
CA ASP A 16 -4.74 -18.62 -11.59
C ASP A 16 -5.37 -17.62 -12.57
N ALA A 17 -6.69 -17.67 -12.75
CA ALA A 17 -7.40 -16.71 -13.59
C ALA A 17 -7.30 -15.28 -13.01
N ASP A 18 -7.49 -15.12 -11.69
CA ASP A 18 -7.35 -13.82 -11.03
C ASP A 18 -5.92 -13.31 -10.99
N TRP A 19 -4.98 -14.23 -10.80
CA TRP A 19 -3.57 -13.91 -10.80
C TRP A 19 -3.15 -13.34 -12.15
N THR A 20 -3.47 -14.05 -13.22
CA THR A 20 -3.08 -13.67 -14.59
C THR A 20 -3.74 -12.37 -15.04
N ALA A 21 -5.00 -12.12 -14.67
CA ALA A 21 -5.70 -10.88 -15.00
C ALA A 21 -5.07 -9.64 -14.34
N SER A 22 -4.53 -9.78 -13.12
CA SER A 22 -3.99 -8.69 -12.32
C SER A 22 -2.45 -8.59 -12.36
N ASP A 23 -1.78 -9.48 -13.11
CA ASP A 23 -0.31 -9.63 -13.04
C ASP A 23 0.45 -8.34 -13.39
N GLU A 24 0.05 -7.67 -14.48
CA GLU A 24 0.70 -6.44 -14.96
C GLU A 24 0.58 -5.30 -13.94
N ALA A 25 -0.64 -5.03 -13.45
CA ALA A 25 -0.89 -3.97 -12.48
C ALA A 25 -0.15 -4.22 -11.16
N ARG A 26 -0.13 -5.47 -10.68
CA ARG A 26 0.59 -5.85 -9.45
C ARG A 26 2.11 -5.75 -9.62
N ARG A 27 2.64 -6.14 -10.78
CA ARG A 27 4.08 -6.01 -11.07
C ARG A 27 4.50 -4.54 -11.04
N GLU A 28 3.74 -3.67 -11.68
CA GLU A 28 4.04 -2.23 -11.65
C GLU A 28 3.90 -1.63 -10.25
N ALA A 29 2.83 -1.95 -9.52
CA ALA A 29 2.64 -1.47 -8.15
C ALA A 29 3.73 -1.96 -7.18
N LYS A 30 4.22 -3.18 -7.35
CA LYS A 30 5.36 -3.70 -6.59
C LYS A 30 6.65 -2.93 -6.91
N ASN A 31 6.88 -2.60 -8.18
CA ASN A 31 7.99 -1.76 -8.60
C ASN A 31 7.89 -0.35 -8.01
N ASP A 32 6.68 0.22 -7.95
CA ASP A 32 6.42 1.54 -7.36
C ASP A 32 6.71 1.56 -5.84
N LEU A 33 6.26 0.51 -5.13
CA LEU A 33 6.52 0.34 -3.70
C LEU A 33 8.02 0.20 -3.41
N PHE A 34 8.74 -0.58 -4.23
CA PHE A 34 10.18 -0.72 -4.11
C PHE A 34 10.91 0.59 -4.40
N PHE A 35 10.49 1.30 -5.46
CA PHE A 35 11.08 2.58 -5.88
C PHE A 35 11.00 3.65 -4.79
N SER A 36 9.85 3.74 -4.13
CA SER A 36 9.62 4.72 -3.06
C SER A 36 10.35 4.35 -1.75
N ARG A 37 10.31 3.09 -1.34
CA ARG A 37 10.79 2.64 -0.01
C ARG A 37 12.25 2.24 0.05
N VAL A 38 12.76 1.54 -0.97
CA VAL A 38 14.07 0.90 -0.92
C VAL A 38 15.07 1.65 -1.78
N SER A 39 14.94 1.54 -3.11
CA SER A 39 15.89 2.12 -4.05
C SER A 39 15.22 2.56 -5.33
N GLN A 40 15.74 3.65 -5.91
CA GLN A 40 15.31 4.16 -7.21
C GLN A 40 16.04 3.53 -8.39
N TRP A 41 16.96 2.58 -8.14
CA TRP A 41 17.70 1.87 -9.17
C TRP A 41 17.10 0.46 -9.34
N ASP A 42 16.78 0.08 -10.59
CA ASP A 42 16.27 -1.28 -10.92
C ASP A 42 17.31 -2.37 -10.63
N ASP A 43 18.59 -2.03 -10.76
CA ASP A 43 19.66 -3.00 -10.95
C ASP A 43 20.59 -3.16 -9.73
N TRP A 44 20.12 -2.79 -8.53
CA TRP A 44 20.89 -2.97 -7.29
C TRP A 44 20.76 -4.39 -6.71
N LEU A 45 19.84 -5.20 -7.21
CA LEU A 45 19.56 -6.53 -6.65
C LEU A 45 20.46 -7.63 -7.23
N SER A 46 21.02 -7.49 -8.43
CA SER A 46 21.84 -8.54 -9.06
C SER A 46 23.35 -8.39 -8.83
N GLN A 47 23.85 -7.16 -8.66
CA GLN A 47 25.26 -6.84 -8.45
C GLN A 47 25.39 -5.91 -7.25
N TYR A 48 25.59 -6.51 -6.07
CA TYR A 48 25.55 -5.82 -4.78
C TYR A 48 26.55 -4.65 -4.62
N THR A 49 27.58 -4.58 -5.46
CA THR A 49 28.51 -3.44 -5.57
C THR A 49 29.05 -3.32 -6.99
N THR A 50 28.49 -2.40 -7.78
CA THR A 50 29.10 -2.03 -9.07
C THR A 50 30.26 -1.06 -8.85
N LEU A 51 31.25 -1.07 -9.77
CA LEU A 51 32.41 -0.17 -9.72
C LEU A 51 32.07 1.29 -10.11
N GLN A 52 30.88 1.50 -10.68
CA GLN A 52 30.38 2.83 -11.06
C GLN A 52 29.73 3.49 -9.86
N TYR A 53 29.94 4.80 -9.70
CA TYR A 53 29.20 5.55 -8.71
C TYR A 53 27.72 5.58 -9.07
N ARG A 54 26.84 5.21 -8.12
CA ARG A 54 25.38 5.28 -8.26
C ARG A 54 24.82 6.15 -7.13
N GLY A 55 24.60 7.42 -7.42
CA GLY A 55 23.98 8.37 -6.48
C GLY A 55 22.44 8.30 -6.53
N GLN A 56 21.77 8.50 -5.39
CA GLN A 56 20.32 8.62 -5.32
C GLN A 56 19.94 10.00 -4.77
N PHE A 57 19.30 10.82 -5.61
CA PHE A 57 18.94 12.20 -5.29
C PHE A 57 17.42 12.34 -5.26
N ASP A 58 16.84 11.75 -4.22
CA ASP A 58 15.41 11.51 -4.09
C ASP A 58 14.59 12.78 -3.92
N VAL A 59 13.73 13.08 -4.91
CA VAL A 59 12.71 14.15 -4.83
C VAL A 59 11.29 13.61 -4.66
N VAL A 60 11.09 12.29 -4.77
CA VAL A 60 9.78 11.64 -4.70
C VAL A 60 9.34 11.45 -3.25
N ARG A 61 10.26 11.04 -2.36
CA ARG A 61 9.94 10.85 -0.92
C ARG A 61 9.39 12.10 -0.24
N PRO A 62 9.93 13.31 -0.46
CA PRO A 62 9.34 14.54 0.09
C PRO A 62 7.89 14.76 -0.35
N VAL A 63 7.57 14.49 -1.62
CA VAL A 63 6.21 14.64 -2.17
C VAL A 63 5.25 13.63 -1.51
N VAL A 64 5.64 12.35 -1.46
CA VAL A 64 4.86 11.31 -0.78
C VAL A 64 4.61 11.67 0.70
N ARG A 65 5.64 12.15 1.41
CA ARG A 65 5.51 12.56 2.82
C ARG A 65 4.57 13.75 3.01
N LYS A 66 4.58 14.72 2.09
CA LYS A 66 3.65 15.86 2.10
C LYS A 66 2.21 15.35 2.02
N LEU A 67 1.90 14.58 0.97
CA LEU A 67 0.55 14.03 0.74
C LEU A 67 0.06 13.15 1.89
N VAL A 68 0.93 12.25 2.39
CA VAL A 68 0.60 11.40 3.56
C VAL A 68 0.33 12.25 4.80
N SER A 69 1.05 13.36 4.99
CA SER A 69 0.84 14.24 6.14
C SER A 69 -0.49 14.98 6.07
N GLU A 70 -0.87 15.47 4.89
CA GLU A 70 -2.16 16.14 4.65
C GLU A 70 -3.33 15.19 4.88
N MET A 71 -3.30 13.98 4.32
CA MET A 71 -4.34 12.98 4.53
C MET A 71 -4.44 12.51 5.99
N ARG A 72 -3.33 12.54 6.75
CA ARG A 72 -3.33 12.23 8.19
C ARG A 72 -3.85 13.36 9.06
N GLN A 73 -3.72 14.61 8.62
CA GLN A 73 -4.29 15.76 9.31
C GLN A 73 -5.81 15.80 9.16
N ASN A 74 -6.32 15.34 8.02
CA ASN A 74 -7.76 15.26 7.71
C ASN A 74 -8.25 13.80 7.69
N PRO A 75 -8.33 13.11 8.85
CA PRO A 75 -8.81 11.73 8.89
C PRO A 75 -10.29 11.68 8.47
N ILE A 76 -10.60 10.78 7.55
CA ILE A 76 -11.96 10.45 7.19
C ILE A 76 -12.44 9.34 8.11
N ASP A 77 -13.60 9.54 8.72
CA ASP A 77 -14.23 8.54 9.57
C ASP A 77 -15.65 8.22 9.08
N VAL A 78 -16.14 7.04 9.48
CA VAL A 78 -17.48 6.57 9.12
C VAL A 78 -18.52 7.35 9.89
N LEU A 79 -19.56 7.83 9.20
CA LEU A 79 -20.73 8.44 9.81
C LEU A 79 -21.99 7.68 9.37
N TYR A 80 -22.64 6.99 10.30
CA TYR A 80 -23.94 6.39 10.06
C TYR A 80 -25.03 7.46 10.08
N ARG A 81 -25.95 7.37 9.12
CA ARG A 81 -27.17 8.18 9.10
C ARG A 81 -28.38 7.25 9.11
N PRO A 82 -29.44 7.58 9.88
CA PRO A 82 -30.66 6.78 9.88
C PRO A 82 -31.30 6.80 8.49
N LYS A 83 -31.90 5.68 8.10
CA LYS A 83 -32.72 5.59 6.87
C LYS A 83 -34.10 6.18 7.12
N ASP A 84 -34.80 6.54 6.04
CA ASP A 84 -36.16 7.06 6.12
C ASP A 84 -37.08 6.06 6.84
N GLY A 85 -37.63 6.46 8.00
CA GLY A 85 -38.50 5.64 8.85
C GLY A 85 -37.81 4.87 9.98
N ALA A 86 -36.48 4.95 10.12
CA ALA A 86 -35.74 4.41 11.27
C ALA A 86 -35.64 5.44 12.40
N SER A 87 -35.51 4.98 13.64
CA SER A 87 -35.26 5.87 14.79
C SER A 87 -33.90 6.57 14.63
N PRO A 88 -33.81 7.89 14.89
CA PRO A 88 -32.53 8.60 14.87
C PRO A 88 -31.48 7.98 15.81
N ASP A 89 -31.91 7.47 16.95
CA ASP A 89 -31.07 6.88 18.00
C ASP A 89 -30.29 5.64 17.52
N ALA A 90 -30.77 4.93 16.50
CA ALA A 90 -30.10 3.75 15.97
C ALA A 90 -28.72 4.08 15.37
N ALA A 91 -28.58 5.25 14.75
CA ALA A 91 -27.31 5.70 14.21
C ALA A 91 -26.29 5.98 15.33
N ASP A 92 -26.74 6.59 16.43
CA ASP A 92 -25.88 6.93 17.57
C ASP A 92 -25.37 5.67 18.29
N VAL A 93 -26.20 4.63 18.40
CA VAL A 93 -25.79 3.34 18.98
C VAL A 93 -24.69 2.68 18.14
N LEU A 94 -24.88 2.56 16.82
CA LEU A 94 -23.88 1.99 15.91
C LEU A 94 -22.59 2.80 15.88
N MET A 95 -22.69 4.14 15.88
CA MET A 95 -21.55 5.03 15.98
C MET A 95 -20.80 4.86 17.30
N GLY A 96 -21.52 4.70 18.41
CA GLY A 96 -20.93 4.44 19.74
C GLY A 96 -20.15 3.13 19.78
N MET A 97 -20.68 2.06 19.18
CA MET A 97 -19.99 0.78 19.05
C MET A 97 -18.75 0.90 18.17
N TYR A 98 -18.90 1.43 16.96
CA TYR A 98 -17.81 1.60 16.00
C TYR A 98 -16.65 2.42 16.59
N ARG A 99 -16.94 3.51 17.32
CA ARG A 99 -15.90 4.33 17.97
C ARG A 99 -15.18 3.59 19.10
N THR A 100 -15.89 2.77 19.86
CA THR A 100 -15.31 1.98 20.95
C THR A 100 -14.28 0.99 20.41
N ASP A 101 -14.68 0.21 19.40
CA ASP A 101 -13.85 -0.83 18.78
C ASP A 101 -12.66 -0.23 18.00
N MET A 102 -12.88 0.91 17.35
CA MET A 102 -11.83 1.61 16.58
C MET A 102 -10.89 2.48 17.42
N ARG A 103 -11.07 2.52 18.75
CA ARG A 103 -10.18 3.27 19.65
C ARG A 103 -8.77 2.69 19.72
N HIS A 104 -8.62 1.39 19.46
CA HIS A 104 -7.32 0.72 19.53
C HIS A 104 -6.34 1.26 18.48
N ASN A 105 -5.06 1.35 18.86
CA ASN A 105 -4.02 1.86 17.96
C ASN A 105 -3.92 1.07 16.64
N THR A 106 -4.27 -0.22 16.64
CA THR A 106 -4.29 -1.06 15.42
C THR A 106 -5.19 -0.46 14.34
N ALA A 107 -6.36 0.08 14.70
CA ALA A 107 -7.29 0.66 13.73
C ALA A 107 -6.72 1.91 13.07
N LYS A 108 -6.05 2.77 13.85
CA LYS A 108 -5.36 3.96 13.34
C LYS A 108 -4.15 3.58 12.47
N ILE A 109 -3.40 2.57 12.88
CA ILE A 109 -2.24 2.07 12.13
C ILE A 109 -2.68 1.50 10.78
N ALA A 110 -3.76 0.71 10.75
CA ALA A 110 -4.31 0.13 9.53
C ALA A 110 -4.63 1.18 8.47
N VAL A 111 -5.37 2.23 8.83
CA VAL A 111 -5.71 3.33 7.91
C VAL A 111 -4.46 4.09 7.46
N ASN A 112 -3.52 4.36 8.39
CA ASN A 112 -2.28 5.08 8.09
C ASN A 112 -1.35 4.34 7.12
N ILE A 113 -1.36 3.00 7.15
CA ILE A 113 -0.61 2.16 6.22
C ILE A 113 -1.30 2.13 4.87
N ALA A 114 -2.63 1.94 4.87
CA ALA A 114 -3.42 1.88 3.65
C ALA A 114 -3.33 3.18 2.85
N VAL A 115 -3.47 4.35 3.50
CA VAL A 115 -3.29 5.67 2.87
C VAL A 115 -1.87 5.84 2.30
N ARG A 116 -0.85 5.34 3.00
CA ARG A 116 0.52 5.43 2.51
C ARG A 116 0.74 4.56 1.27
N GLU A 117 0.22 3.33 1.26
CA GLU A 117 0.32 2.41 0.11
C GLU A 117 -0.56 2.86 -1.06
N GLN A 118 -1.68 3.51 -0.79
CA GLN A 118 -2.51 4.19 -1.80
C GLN A 118 -1.71 5.24 -2.57
N ILE A 119 -0.95 6.10 -1.88
CA ILE A 119 -0.13 7.15 -2.53
C ILE A 119 1.11 6.55 -3.22
N GLU A 120 1.78 5.57 -2.58
CA GLU A 120 3.03 4.99 -3.08
C GLU A 120 2.80 4.03 -4.26
N ALA A 121 1.90 3.05 -4.11
CA ALA A 121 1.71 1.94 -5.04
C ALA A 121 0.36 1.97 -5.77
N GLY A 122 -0.57 2.82 -5.36
CA GLY A 122 -1.92 2.90 -5.93
C GLY A 122 -2.92 1.93 -5.32
N VAL A 123 -2.51 1.08 -4.36
CA VAL A 123 -3.41 0.16 -3.66
C VAL A 123 -2.94 -0.05 -2.23
N GLY A 124 -3.88 -0.02 -1.29
CA GLY A 124 -3.70 -0.40 0.10
C GLY A 124 -4.89 -1.24 0.57
N ALA A 125 -4.77 -1.95 1.68
CA ALA A 125 -5.90 -2.68 2.25
C ALA A 125 -5.78 -2.83 3.76
N TRP A 126 -6.93 -3.04 4.41
CA TRP A 126 -7.00 -3.54 5.78
C TRP A 126 -8.08 -4.60 5.90
N ARG A 127 -7.99 -5.43 6.94
CA ARG A 127 -9.00 -6.44 7.26
C ARG A 127 -9.72 -6.14 8.57
N LEU A 128 -10.98 -6.53 8.65
CA LEU A 128 -11.76 -6.56 9.88
C LEU A 128 -11.78 -8.00 10.40
N VAL A 129 -11.32 -8.20 11.62
CA VAL A 129 -11.29 -9.50 12.30
C VAL A 129 -12.07 -9.44 13.59
N THR A 130 -12.59 -10.57 14.02
CA THR A 130 -13.34 -10.71 15.26
C THR A 130 -12.51 -11.53 16.23
N ASP A 131 -12.24 -10.99 17.40
CA ASP A 131 -11.42 -11.64 18.43
C ASP A 131 -12.17 -11.66 19.76
N TYR A 132 -11.89 -12.65 20.61
CA TYR A 132 -12.48 -12.75 21.94
C TYR A 132 -11.57 -12.07 22.97
N GLU A 133 -12.10 -11.06 23.66
CA GLU A 133 -11.41 -10.29 24.69
C GLU A 133 -11.83 -10.74 26.10
N ASP A 134 -11.11 -11.70 26.68
CA ASP A 134 -11.41 -12.28 28.00
C ASP A 134 -11.12 -11.37 29.21
N GLN A 135 -10.77 -10.10 28.98
CA GLN A 135 -10.40 -9.17 30.06
C GLN A 135 -11.62 -8.66 30.87
N SER A 136 -12.86 -8.89 30.39
CA SER A 136 -14.09 -8.55 31.12
C SER A 136 -15.03 -9.77 31.24
N PRO A 137 -15.39 -10.23 32.46
CA PRO A 137 -16.10 -11.50 32.65
C PRO A 137 -17.62 -11.47 32.43
N THR A 138 -18.20 -10.35 31.96
CA THR A 138 -19.67 -10.13 31.93
C THR A 138 -20.25 -9.88 30.53
N SER A 139 -19.43 -9.82 29.48
CA SER A 139 -19.87 -9.65 28.09
C SER A 139 -19.69 -10.94 27.31
N ASN A 140 -20.43 -11.12 26.21
CA ASN A 140 -20.13 -12.16 25.22
C ASN A 140 -18.89 -11.76 24.38
N ASN A 141 -17.77 -11.53 25.09
CA ASN A 141 -16.45 -10.93 24.87
C ASN A 141 -15.86 -10.65 23.46
N GLN A 142 -16.60 -10.71 22.37
CA GLN A 142 -16.07 -10.42 21.05
C GLN A 142 -15.94 -8.91 20.77
N VAL A 143 -14.79 -8.54 20.19
CA VAL A 143 -14.46 -7.19 19.72
C VAL A 143 -14.06 -7.26 18.26
N ILE A 144 -14.54 -6.32 17.45
CA ILE A 144 -14.11 -6.20 16.05
C ILE A 144 -12.84 -5.37 16.01
N ARG A 145 -11.77 -5.92 15.42
CA ARG A 145 -10.48 -5.24 15.28
C ARG A 145 -10.14 -5.03 13.82
N ARG A 146 -9.61 -3.86 13.50
CA ARG A 146 -9.05 -3.56 12.19
C ARG A 146 -7.55 -3.85 12.20
N GLU A 147 -7.12 -4.73 11.31
CA GLU A 147 -5.72 -5.12 11.16
C GLU A 147 -5.16 -4.64 9.80
N PRO A 148 -3.95 -4.07 9.79
CA PRO A 148 -3.29 -3.66 8.54
C PRO A 148 -2.95 -4.87 7.68
N ILE A 149 -3.08 -4.71 6.36
CA ILE A 149 -2.42 -5.59 5.39
C ILE A 149 -1.33 -4.77 4.72
N HIS A 150 -0.07 -5.17 4.95
CA HIS A 150 1.08 -4.54 4.32
C HIS A 150 1.33 -5.10 2.93
N SER A 151 1.80 -4.25 2.01
CA SER A 151 2.07 -4.62 0.61
C SER A 151 0.83 -5.27 -0.01
N ALA A 152 -0.31 -4.58 0.09
CA ALA A 152 -1.58 -5.10 -0.41
C ALA A 152 -1.54 -5.46 -1.91
N CYS A 153 -0.70 -4.75 -2.68
CA CYS A 153 -0.47 -5.01 -4.11
C CYS A 153 0.00 -6.45 -4.43
N SER A 154 0.74 -7.10 -3.53
CA SER A 154 1.24 -8.47 -3.75
C SER A 154 0.44 -9.53 -2.98
N HIS A 155 -0.23 -9.12 -1.90
CA HIS A 155 -0.86 -10.05 -0.96
C HIS A 155 -2.37 -10.18 -1.16
N VAL A 156 -3.06 -9.17 -1.67
CA VAL A 156 -4.52 -9.20 -1.84
C VAL A 156 -4.86 -9.31 -3.32
N ILE A 157 -5.59 -10.37 -3.67
CA ILE A 157 -5.97 -10.69 -5.05
C ILE A 157 -7.48 -10.80 -5.10
N TRP A 158 -8.08 -9.91 -5.88
CA TRP A 158 -9.52 -9.78 -6.03
C TRP A 158 -10.02 -10.54 -7.27
N ASP A 159 -11.32 -10.83 -7.28
CA ASP A 159 -12.04 -11.33 -8.44
C ASP A 159 -11.84 -10.43 -9.66
N SER A 160 -11.34 -11.02 -10.75
CA SER A 160 -11.11 -10.36 -12.04
C SER A 160 -12.35 -9.65 -12.60
N ASN A 161 -13.54 -10.14 -12.26
CA ASN A 161 -14.79 -9.60 -12.76
C ASN A 161 -15.34 -8.44 -11.93
N SER A 162 -14.66 -8.05 -10.85
CA SER A 162 -15.10 -6.95 -10.00
C SER A 162 -14.88 -5.61 -10.70
N LYS A 163 -15.98 -4.90 -10.97
CA LYS A 163 -16.00 -3.61 -11.69
C LYS A 163 -16.19 -2.41 -10.77
N LEU A 164 -16.50 -2.62 -9.50
CA LEU A 164 -16.63 -1.53 -8.52
C LEU A 164 -15.31 -1.33 -7.77
N MET A 165 -14.98 -0.07 -7.49
CA MET A 165 -13.76 0.29 -6.75
C MET A 165 -13.76 -0.22 -5.30
N ASP A 166 -14.94 -0.33 -4.68
CA ASP A 166 -15.10 -0.85 -3.33
C ASP A 166 -15.08 -2.39 -3.25
N LYS A 167 -14.94 -3.05 -4.42
CA LYS A 167 -14.93 -4.51 -4.59
C LYS A 167 -16.13 -5.22 -3.94
N SER A 168 -17.29 -4.55 -3.82
CA SER A 168 -18.50 -5.12 -3.21
C SER A 168 -19.19 -6.21 -4.06
N ASP A 169 -18.93 -6.18 -5.37
CA ASP A 169 -19.38 -7.14 -6.37
C ASP A 169 -18.47 -8.37 -6.51
N ALA A 170 -17.26 -8.33 -5.92
CA ALA A 170 -16.35 -9.46 -5.91
C ALA A 170 -16.96 -10.67 -5.20
N ARG A 171 -16.89 -11.84 -5.84
CA ARG A 171 -17.39 -13.10 -5.26
C ARG A 171 -16.32 -13.86 -4.51
N HIS A 172 -15.07 -13.56 -4.80
CA HIS A 172 -13.93 -14.16 -4.14
C HIS A 172 -12.81 -13.15 -3.93
N CYS A 173 -12.04 -13.38 -2.88
CA CYS A 173 -10.84 -12.61 -2.56
C CYS A 173 -9.85 -13.56 -1.91
N THR A 174 -8.60 -13.53 -2.36
CA THR A 174 -7.51 -14.32 -1.80
C THR A 174 -6.52 -13.38 -1.12
N VAL A 175 -6.22 -13.65 0.14
CA VAL A 175 -5.16 -12.94 0.86
C VAL A 175 -4.04 -13.90 1.18
N ILE A 176 -2.83 -13.55 0.77
CA ILE A 176 -1.61 -14.28 1.07
C ILE A 176 -0.98 -13.62 2.29
N HIS A 177 -0.55 -14.42 3.26
CA HIS A 177 0.24 -13.97 4.40
C HIS A 177 1.62 -14.59 4.30
N SER A 178 2.65 -13.74 4.27
CA SER A 178 4.03 -14.17 4.39
C SER A 178 4.49 -13.94 5.82
N MET A 179 4.90 -15.00 6.53
CA MET A 179 5.31 -14.93 7.93
C MET A 179 6.62 -15.67 8.17
N SER A 180 7.30 -15.31 9.26
CA SER A 180 8.44 -16.07 9.78
C SER A 180 7.96 -17.37 10.46
N GLN A 181 8.89 -18.29 10.73
CA GLN A 181 8.58 -19.53 11.45
C GLN A 181 7.81 -19.28 12.76
N ASN A 182 8.27 -18.36 13.61
CA ASN A 182 7.57 -18.06 14.87
C ASN A 182 6.15 -17.51 14.62
N GLY A 183 5.98 -16.69 13.57
CA GLY A 183 4.66 -16.18 13.20
C GLY A 183 3.73 -17.28 12.69
N TRP A 184 4.29 -18.32 12.06
CA TRP A 184 3.55 -19.52 11.68
C TRP A 184 3.09 -20.31 12.90
N ASP A 185 3.94 -20.48 13.92
CA ASP A 185 3.55 -21.17 15.14
C ASP A 185 2.37 -20.47 15.84
N ASP A 186 2.42 -19.14 15.97
CA ASP A 186 1.31 -18.33 16.52
C ASP A 186 0.04 -18.43 15.66
N PHE A 187 0.18 -18.47 14.32
CA PHE A 187 -0.94 -18.61 13.41
C PHE A 187 -1.56 -20.01 13.51
N ALA A 188 -0.73 -21.04 13.59
CA ALA A 188 -1.14 -22.42 13.72
C ALA A 188 -1.87 -22.65 15.05
N GLU A 189 -1.42 -22.04 16.15
CA GLU A 189 -2.10 -22.08 17.44
C GLU A 189 -3.49 -21.44 17.36
N LYS A 190 -3.59 -20.22 16.81
CA LYS A 190 -4.88 -19.50 16.68
C LYS A 190 -5.90 -20.24 15.82
N TYR A 191 -5.42 -20.88 14.76
CA TYR A 191 -6.29 -21.57 13.81
C TYR A 191 -6.40 -23.06 14.09
N ASP A 192 -5.79 -23.59 15.16
CA ASP A 192 -5.76 -25.01 15.51
C ASP A 192 -5.30 -25.86 14.29
N LEU A 193 -4.08 -25.56 13.84
CA LEU A 193 -3.36 -26.22 12.76
C LEU A 193 -2.09 -26.88 13.30
N ASP A 194 -1.58 -27.86 12.56
CA ASP A 194 -0.31 -28.51 12.89
C ASP A 194 0.87 -27.62 12.47
N ALA A 195 1.66 -27.18 13.46
CA ALA A 195 2.83 -26.31 13.25
C ALA A 195 3.94 -27.00 12.45
N ASP A 196 4.02 -28.33 12.50
CA ASP A 196 5.04 -29.12 11.78
C ASP A 196 4.76 -29.21 10.26
N ASN A 197 3.54 -28.90 9.83
CA ASN A 197 3.16 -28.94 8.42
C ASN A 197 3.47 -27.60 7.74
N ILE A 198 4.71 -27.45 7.25
CA ILE A 198 5.18 -26.23 6.59
C ILE A 198 4.48 -26.06 5.24
N PRO A 199 3.57 -25.08 5.08
CA PRO A 199 2.88 -24.87 3.82
C PRO A 199 3.78 -24.16 2.82
N SER A 200 3.87 -24.69 1.60
CA SER A 200 4.47 -23.99 0.46
C SER A 200 3.37 -23.39 -0.42
N PHE A 201 3.44 -22.08 -0.67
CA PHE A 201 2.63 -21.40 -1.69
C PHE A 201 3.54 -21.00 -2.87
N GLN A 202 2.98 -20.88 -4.08
CA GLN A 202 3.75 -20.40 -5.24
C GLN A 202 4.13 -18.95 -4.99
N ASN A 203 5.43 -18.68 -4.89
CA ASN A 203 5.95 -17.43 -4.35
C ASN A 203 5.52 -16.21 -5.19
N PRO A 204 4.67 -15.30 -4.66
CA PRO A 204 4.41 -13.97 -5.25
C PRO A 204 5.66 -13.09 -5.34
N ASN A 205 6.64 -13.39 -4.48
CA ASN A 205 7.83 -12.61 -4.29
C ASN A 205 8.95 -13.09 -5.22
N ASP A 206 8.69 -13.01 -6.52
CA ASP A 206 9.67 -13.35 -7.58
C ASP A 206 10.76 -12.29 -7.78
N TRP A 207 11.02 -11.46 -6.76
CA TRP A 207 12.06 -10.44 -6.79
C TRP A 207 13.01 -10.65 -5.61
N VAL A 208 14.28 -10.78 -5.96
CA VAL A 208 15.45 -11.01 -5.11
C VAL A 208 15.57 -9.88 -4.09
N PHE A 209 14.93 -9.99 -2.92
CA PHE A 209 15.17 -9.06 -1.83
C PHE A 209 16.53 -9.37 -1.17
N PRO A 210 17.38 -8.37 -0.85
CA PRO A 210 18.68 -8.58 -0.18
C PRO A 210 18.54 -9.08 1.26
N TRP A 211 17.37 -8.86 1.87
CA TRP A 211 17.01 -9.35 3.18
C TRP A 211 16.46 -10.76 3.00
N LEU A 212 17.36 -11.68 2.69
CA LEU A 212 17.07 -13.09 2.54
C LEU A 212 16.66 -13.67 3.91
N THR A 213 15.40 -13.51 4.32
CA THR A 213 14.77 -14.44 5.25
C THR A 213 14.56 -15.73 4.49
N GLN A 214 15.47 -16.69 4.69
CA GLN A 214 15.44 -18.02 4.06
C GLN A 214 14.19 -18.83 4.46
N ASP A 215 13.48 -18.41 5.52
CA ASP A 215 12.32 -19.11 6.07
C ASP A 215 11.08 -18.20 6.01
N THR A 216 10.55 -17.98 4.80
CA THR A 216 9.22 -17.34 4.65
C THR A 216 8.18 -18.42 4.37
N ILE A 217 7.27 -18.59 5.32
CA ILE A 217 6.12 -19.47 5.18
C ILE A 217 4.98 -18.65 4.60
N GLN A 218 4.34 -19.19 3.56
CA GLN A 218 3.24 -18.53 2.88
C GLN A 218 1.96 -19.34 3.05
N ILE A 219 0.93 -18.66 3.54
CA ILE A 219 -0.41 -19.23 3.69
C ILE A 219 -1.41 -18.32 2.99
N ALA A 220 -2.44 -18.90 2.38
CA ALA A 220 -3.50 -18.13 1.73
C ALA A 220 -4.85 -18.33 2.43
N GLU A 221 -5.53 -17.22 2.70
CA GLU A 221 -6.92 -17.16 3.13
C GLU A 221 -7.79 -16.86 1.89
N PHE A 222 -8.62 -17.82 1.49
CA PHE A 222 -9.57 -17.68 0.39
C PHE A 222 -10.97 -17.38 0.94
N TYR A 223 -11.50 -16.21 0.60
CA TYR A 223 -12.86 -15.80 0.93
C TYR A 223 -13.77 -16.04 -0.26
N GLU A 224 -14.89 -16.76 -0.07
CA GLU A 224 -15.92 -16.96 -1.09
C GLU A 224 -17.28 -16.44 -0.60
N VAL A 225 -18.01 -15.76 -1.47
CA VAL A 225 -19.35 -15.25 -1.20
C VAL A 225 -20.39 -16.14 -1.86
N VAL A 226 -21.31 -16.69 -1.07
CA VAL A 226 -22.37 -17.57 -1.55
C VAL A 226 -23.73 -16.98 -1.18
N GLU A 227 -24.58 -16.77 -2.18
CA GLU A 227 -25.99 -16.43 -1.95
C GLU A 227 -26.76 -17.68 -1.52
N LYS A 228 -27.31 -17.66 -0.31
CA LYS A 228 -28.20 -18.70 0.19
C LYS A 228 -29.59 -18.15 0.45
N LYS A 229 -30.60 -18.94 0.12
CA LYS A 229 -31.98 -18.68 0.53
C LYS A 229 -32.15 -19.21 1.94
N GLU A 230 -32.27 -18.32 2.92
CA GLU A 230 -32.55 -18.66 4.31
C GLU A 230 -34.02 -18.42 4.62
N THR A 231 -34.62 -19.27 5.44
CA THR A 231 -35.99 -19.09 5.93
C THR A 231 -35.95 -18.25 7.21
N ALA A 232 -36.55 -17.07 7.17
CA ALA A 232 -36.84 -16.25 8.33
C ALA A 232 -38.17 -16.68 8.95
N PHE A 233 -38.19 -16.82 10.28
CA PHE A 233 -39.38 -17.04 11.08
C PHE A 233 -39.77 -15.74 11.75
N ILE A 234 -41.02 -15.31 11.54
CA ILE A 234 -41.57 -14.12 12.17
C ILE A 234 -42.34 -14.56 13.40
N TYR A 235 -41.85 -14.15 14.56
CA TYR A 235 -42.49 -14.36 15.86
C TYR A 235 -43.19 -13.07 16.29
N GLN A 236 -44.27 -13.21 17.05
CA GLN A 236 -44.89 -12.09 17.72
C GLN A 236 -44.48 -12.09 19.18
N ASP A 237 -44.02 -10.93 19.67
CA ASP A 237 -43.87 -10.74 21.11
C ASP A 237 -45.26 -10.67 21.77
N PRO A 238 -45.55 -11.53 22.76
CA PRO A 238 -46.83 -11.53 23.47
C PRO A 238 -47.05 -10.27 24.34
N VAL A 239 -45.99 -9.51 24.67
CA VAL A 239 -46.08 -8.34 25.57
C VAL A 239 -46.19 -7.03 24.79
N THR A 240 -45.37 -6.84 23.75
CA THR A 240 -45.34 -5.61 22.95
C THR A 240 -46.21 -5.69 21.69
N GLY A 241 -46.54 -6.90 21.23
CA GLY A 241 -47.32 -7.13 20.00
C GLY A 241 -46.55 -6.84 18.71
N GLU A 242 -45.29 -6.42 18.81
CA GLU A 242 -44.44 -6.13 17.65
C GLU A 242 -43.93 -7.44 17.00
N PRO A 243 -43.97 -7.54 15.66
CA PRO A 243 -43.43 -8.70 14.96
C PRO A 243 -41.89 -8.64 14.96
N VAL A 244 -41.26 -9.63 15.60
CA VAL A 244 -39.81 -9.81 15.62
C VAL A 244 -39.44 -10.96 14.69
N SER A 245 -38.59 -10.71 13.70
CA SER A 245 -38.13 -11.75 12.77
C SER A 245 -36.79 -12.32 13.20
N TYR A 246 -36.72 -13.64 13.40
CA TYR A 246 -35.49 -14.37 13.67
C TYR A 246 -35.18 -15.35 12.52
N PHE A 247 -33.89 -15.61 12.23
CA PHE A 247 -33.49 -16.52 11.15
C PHE A 247 -33.26 -17.96 11.63
N LYS A 248 -33.71 -18.95 10.84
CA LYS A 248 -33.71 -20.39 11.22
C LYS A 248 -32.36 -20.97 11.68
N ARG A 249 -31.21 -20.42 11.27
CA ARG A 249 -29.88 -20.97 11.64
C ARG A 249 -29.29 -20.38 12.91
N ASP A 250 -29.47 -19.08 13.13
CA ASP A 250 -29.01 -18.38 14.35
C ASP A 250 -29.86 -18.79 15.57
N ILE A 251 -31.06 -19.32 15.29
CA ILE A 251 -32.04 -19.81 16.24
C ILE A 251 -31.69 -21.17 16.87
N LYS A 252 -30.80 -22.02 16.33
CA LYS A 252 -30.75 -23.44 16.72
C LYS A 252 -30.49 -23.69 18.22
N ASP A 253 -29.87 -22.74 18.91
CA ASP A 253 -29.57 -22.81 20.35
C ASP A 253 -30.59 -22.04 21.23
N VAL A 254 -31.48 -21.22 20.64
CA VAL A 254 -32.41 -20.30 21.35
C VAL A 254 -33.89 -20.67 21.16
N ILE A 255 -34.20 -21.71 20.38
CA ILE A 255 -35.59 -22.17 20.13
C ILE A 255 -36.30 -22.50 21.44
N ASP A 256 -35.60 -23.18 22.34
CA ASP A 256 -36.19 -23.71 23.56
C ASP A 256 -36.56 -22.56 24.52
N ASP A 257 -35.69 -21.55 24.65
CA ASP A 257 -35.92 -20.38 25.49
C ASP A 257 -37.03 -19.46 24.95
N LEU A 258 -37.10 -19.24 23.63
CA LEU A 258 -38.13 -18.41 22.98
C LEU A 258 -39.50 -19.10 22.97
N ALA A 259 -39.53 -20.43 22.83
CA ALA A 259 -40.76 -21.21 22.94
C ALA A 259 -41.29 -21.20 24.38
N ASP A 260 -40.41 -21.32 25.37
CA ASP A 260 -40.76 -21.24 26.80
C ASP A 260 -41.23 -19.82 27.21
N SER A 261 -40.76 -18.79 26.50
CA SER A 261 -41.17 -17.39 26.69
C SER A 261 -42.54 -17.04 26.07
N GLY A 262 -43.19 -17.97 25.35
CA GLY A 262 -44.54 -17.78 24.82
C GLY A 262 -44.65 -17.01 23.50
N PHE A 263 -43.56 -16.86 22.74
CA PHE A 263 -43.58 -16.24 21.42
C PHE A 263 -44.34 -17.11 20.41
N ILE A 264 -45.35 -16.53 19.74
CA ILE A 264 -46.16 -17.25 18.74
C ILE A 264 -45.56 -17.01 17.35
N LYS A 265 -45.30 -18.11 16.63
CA LYS A 265 -44.82 -18.06 15.24
C LYS A 265 -45.99 -17.71 14.30
N ILE A 266 -45.90 -16.57 13.61
CA ILE A 266 -46.96 -16.09 12.70
C ILE A 266 -46.71 -16.55 11.26
N ALA A 267 -45.48 -16.42 10.76
CA ALA A 267 -45.19 -16.61 9.34
C ALA A 267 -43.77 -17.07 9.07
N GLU A 268 -43.58 -17.72 7.93
CA GLU A 268 -42.27 -18.05 7.38
C GLU A 268 -42.06 -17.29 6.06
N ARG A 269 -40.89 -16.69 5.89
CA ARG A 269 -40.51 -16.03 4.63
C ARG A 269 -39.13 -16.48 4.20
N GLN A 270 -38.98 -16.84 2.92
CA GLN A 270 -37.65 -17.05 2.35
C GLN A 270 -37.02 -15.71 1.97
N ILE A 271 -35.83 -15.45 2.50
CA ILE A 271 -35.02 -14.26 2.25
C ILE A 271 -33.70 -14.71 1.65
N LYS A 272 -33.24 -14.02 0.60
CA LYS A 272 -31.90 -14.24 0.05
C LYS A 272 -30.90 -13.47 0.91
N ARG A 273 -29.88 -14.17 1.42
CA ARG A 273 -28.80 -13.60 2.23
C ARG A 273 -27.45 -14.01 1.65
N ARG A 274 -26.49 -13.10 1.63
CA ARG A 274 -25.10 -13.41 1.25
C ARG A 274 -24.40 -13.93 2.50
N ARG A 275 -23.65 -15.02 2.37
CA ARG A 275 -22.77 -15.52 3.44
C ARG A 275 -21.36 -15.67 2.88
N VAL A 276 -20.38 -15.31 3.70
CA VAL A 276 -18.98 -15.44 3.35
C VAL A 276 -18.40 -16.66 4.05
N TYR A 277 -17.60 -17.41 3.31
CA TYR A 277 -16.84 -18.53 3.84
C TYR A 277 -15.35 -18.26 3.66
N LYS A 278 -14.59 -18.44 4.72
CA LYS A 278 -13.13 -18.41 4.73
C LYS A 278 -12.61 -19.84 4.63
N SER A 279 -11.70 -20.08 3.70
CA SER A 279 -10.96 -21.34 3.59
C SER A 279 -9.47 -21.05 3.70
N ILE A 280 -8.78 -21.79 4.55
CA ILE A 280 -7.33 -21.68 4.72
C ILE A 280 -6.70 -22.70 3.78
N ILE A 281 -5.94 -22.22 2.80
CA ILE A 281 -5.42 -23.01 1.69
C ILE A 281 -3.90 -22.87 1.57
N THR A 282 -3.29 -23.94 1.10
CA THR A 282 -1.90 -24.02 0.65
C THR A 282 -1.89 -24.44 -0.81
N CYS A 283 -0.73 -24.45 -1.48
CA CYS A 283 -0.68 -24.93 -2.86
C CYS A 283 -1.01 -26.44 -2.98
N THR A 284 -0.73 -27.22 -1.93
CA THR A 284 -0.85 -28.69 -1.95
C THR A 284 -2.14 -29.21 -1.31
N ALA A 285 -2.69 -28.50 -0.32
CA ALA A 285 -3.85 -28.95 0.44
C ALA A 285 -4.69 -27.79 0.99
N VAL A 286 -5.99 -28.03 1.14
CA VAL A 286 -6.89 -27.19 1.94
C VAL A 286 -6.76 -27.61 3.41
N LEU A 287 -6.31 -26.70 4.28
CA LEU A 287 -6.13 -26.95 5.71
C LEU A 287 -7.47 -26.88 6.44
N LYS A 288 -8.22 -25.79 6.25
CA LYS A 288 -9.57 -25.63 6.79
C LYS A 288 -10.50 -25.16 5.69
N ASP A 289 -11.55 -25.92 5.46
CA ASP A 289 -12.52 -25.66 4.39
C ASP A 289 -13.80 -25.03 4.94
N LYS A 290 -14.33 -24.01 4.25
CA LYS A 290 -15.64 -23.39 4.51
C LYS A 290 -15.92 -23.00 5.96
N GLN A 291 -14.96 -22.34 6.61
CA GLN A 291 -15.24 -21.68 7.88
C GLN A 291 -16.20 -20.52 7.65
N LEU A 292 -17.34 -20.53 8.34
CA LEU A 292 -18.25 -19.39 8.30
C LEU A 292 -17.60 -18.21 9.03
N ILE A 293 -17.56 -17.06 8.38
CA ILE A 293 -17.12 -15.81 9.01
C ILE A 293 -18.35 -14.96 9.36
N ALA A 294 -18.21 -14.12 10.40
CA ALA A 294 -19.24 -13.14 10.74
C ALA A 294 -19.38 -12.09 9.63
N GLY A 295 -20.61 -11.66 9.38
CA GLY A 295 -20.93 -10.69 8.34
C GLY A 295 -21.26 -11.31 6.99
N GLU A 296 -21.81 -10.47 6.13
CA GLU A 296 -22.34 -10.88 4.81
C GLU A 296 -21.40 -10.52 3.65
N HIS A 297 -20.34 -9.78 3.95
CA HIS A 297 -19.39 -9.22 3.00
C HIS A 297 -17.97 -9.69 3.30
N ILE A 298 -17.12 -9.69 2.28
CA ILE A 298 -15.69 -10.01 2.44
C ILE A 298 -15.09 -8.96 3.40
N PRO A 299 -14.43 -9.36 4.50
CA PRO A 299 -14.01 -8.43 5.54
C PRO A 299 -12.66 -7.76 5.23
N ILE A 300 -12.40 -7.46 3.97
CA ILE A 300 -11.19 -6.79 3.50
C ILE A 300 -11.64 -5.57 2.73
N VAL A 301 -11.07 -4.42 3.08
CA VAL A 301 -11.40 -3.14 2.46
C VAL A 301 -10.18 -2.69 1.66
N PRO A 302 -10.26 -2.66 0.32
CA PRO A 302 -9.23 -2.06 -0.50
C PRO A 302 -9.40 -0.54 -0.56
N VAL A 303 -8.28 0.16 -0.60
CA VAL A 303 -8.19 1.58 -0.98
C VAL A 303 -7.38 1.67 -2.26
N PHE A 304 -7.83 2.50 -3.20
CA PHE A 304 -7.16 2.70 -4.47
C PHE A 304 -6.72 4.15 -4.65
N GLY A 305 -5.59 4.32 -5.32
CA GLY A 305 -5.08 5.61 -5.76
C GLY A 305 -5.88 6.15 -6.94
N GLU A 306 -5.21 6.40 -8.06
CA GLU A 306 -5.90 6.53 -9.34
C GLU A 306 -6.28 5.12 -9.82
N TRP A 307 -7.53 4.94 -10.25
CA TRP A 307 -8.08 3.62 -10.58
C TRP A 307 -8.99 3.71 -11.80
N GLY A 308 -8.87 2.72 -12.69
CA GLY A 308 -9.72 2.59 -13.85
C GLY A 308 -9.52 1.27 -14.60
N PHE A 309 -10.19 1.16 -15.74
CA PHE A 309 -10.05 0.02 -16.65
C PHE A 309 -9.51 0.47 -18.00
N VAL A 310 -8.49 -0.23 -18.50
CA VAL A 310 -7.97 -0.11 -19.86
C VAL A 310 -8.08 -1.47 -20.51
N GLU A 311 -8.82 -1.58 -21.62
CA GLU A 311 -9.02 -2.86 -22.34
C GLU A 311 -9.48 -4.01 -21.42
N ASP A 312 -10.44 -3.72 -20.53
CA ASP A 312 -10.95 -4.64 -19.50
C ASP A 312 -9.95 -5.10 -18.43
N LYS A 313 -8.71 -4.61 -18.46
CA LYS A 313 -7.73 -4.81 -17.38
C LYS A 313 -7.81 -3.68 -16.37
N GLU A 314 -7.83 -4.05 -15.09
CA GLU A 314 -7.80 -3.11 -13.99
C GLU A 314 -6.41 -2.47 -13.89
N VAL A 315 -6.37 -1.16 -13.92
CA VAL A 315 -5.15 -0.37 -13.74
C VAL A 315 -5.34 0.53 -12.55
N TYR A 316 -4.41 0.46 -11.60
CA TYR A 316 -4.32 1.38 -10.49
C TYR A 316 -2.90 1.90 -10.36
N GLU A 317 -2.77 3.17 -9.97
CA GLU A 317 -1.47 3.81 -9.77
C GLU A 317 -1.47 4.82 -8.62
N GLY A 318 -0.28 5.01 -8.07
CA GLY A 318 0.02 6.10 -7.14
C GLY A 318 0.83 7.18 -7.85
N VAL A 319 1.04 8.32 -7.18
CA VAL A 319 1.79 9.47 -7.70
C VAL A 319 3.23 9.09 -8.13
N VAL A 320 3.78 8.03 -7.55
CA VAL A 320 5.15 7.60 -7.81
C VAL A 320 5.34 7.09 -9.24
N ARG A 321 4.33 6.47 -9.86
CA ARG A 321 4.51 5.71 -11.11
C ARG A 321 5.12 6.53 -12.24
N LEU A 322 4.52 7.69 -12.54
CA LEU A 322 4.98 8.58 -13.60
C LEU A 322 6.28 9.32 -13.23
N THR A 323 6.53 9.56 -11.94
CA THR A 323 7.76 10.22 -11.48
C THR A 323 9.02 9.36 -11.66
N LYS A 324 8.87 8.03 -11.78
CA LYS A 324 10.01 7.08 -11.86
C LYS A 324 10.96 7.42 -13.00
N ASP A 325 10.44 7.74 -14.18
CA ASP A 325 11.24 7.89 -15.39
C ASP A 325 12.20 9.10 -15.31
N GLY A 326 11.64 10.30 -15.05
CA GLY A 326 12.45 11.50 -14.86
C GLY A 326 13.41 11.40 -13.67
N GLN A 327 13.01 10.68 -12.61
CA GLN A 327 13.86 10.47 -11.45
C GLN A 327 15.04 9.52 -11.72
N ARG A 328 14.84 8.47 -12.52
CA ARG A 328 15.93 7.60 -12.99
C ARG A 328 16.93 8.38 -13.85
N LEU A 329 16.42 9.19 -14.78
CA LEU A 329 17.25 10.05 -15.62
C LEU A 329 18.09 11.04 -14.79
N ARG A 330 17.48 11.68 -13.79
CA ARG A 330 18.18 12.56 -12.84
C ARG A 330 19.30 11.83 -12.09
N ASN A 331 19.01 10.66 -11.54
CA ASN A 331 20.01 9.85 -10.83
C ASN A 331 21.17 9.43 -11.74
N MET A 332 20.87 9.08 -13.01
CA MET A 332 21.89 8.76 -14.02
C MET A 332 22.80 9.96 -14.31
N ILE A 333 22.24 11.14 -14.60
CA ILE A 333 23.03 12.34 -14.94
C ILE A 333 23.92 12.77 -13.77
N MET A 334 23.38 12.77 -12.55
CA MET A 334 24.17 13.14 -11.37
C MET A 334 25.28 12.13 -11.09
N SER A 335 25.04 10.84 -11.32
CA SER A 335 26.07 9.81 -11.21
C SER A 335 27.17 9.97 -12.27
N PHE A 336 26.79 10.29 -13.50
CA PHE A 336 27.73 10.59 -14.59
C PHE A 336 28.58 11.83 -14.28
N ASN A 337 27.98 12.88 -13.73
CA ASN A 337 28.71 14.09 -13.33
C ASN A 337 29.69 13.79 -12.18
N ALA A 338 29.36 12.89 -11.26
CA ALA A 338 30.28 12.46 -10.22
C ALA A 338 31.50 11.73 -10.81
N ASP A 339 31.32 10.89 -11.82
CA ASP A 339 32.41 10.22 -12.52
C ASP A 339 33.33 11.22 -13.26
N ILE A 340 32.76 12.24 -13.91
CA ILE A 340 33.54 13.33 -14.53
C ILE A 340 34.43 14.02 -13.48
N VAL A 341 33.88 14.35 -12.31
CA VAL A 341 34.61 15.06 -11.26
C VAL A 341 35.66 14.19 -10.59
N ALA A 342 35.37 12.90 -10.42
CA ALA A 342 36.22 11.96 -9.68
C ALA A 342 37.37 11.41 -10.53
N ARG A 343 37.12 11.04 -11.80
CA ARG A 343 38.09 10.30 -12.63
C ARG A 343 38.93 11.17 -13.55
N THR A 344 38.64 12.47 -13.66
CA THR A 344 39.37 13.36 -14.57
C THR A 344 40.63 13.93 -13.92
N PRO A 345 41.79 13.87 -14.60
CA PRO A 345 43.00 14.59 -14.18
C PRO A 345 42.74 16.08 -13.98
N LYS A 346 43.33 16.67 -12.94
CA LYS A 346 43.26 18.12 -12.75
C LYS A 346 44.07 18.84 -13.82
N LYS A 347 43.66 20.07 -14.15
CA LYS A 347 44.41 20.93 -15.07
C LYS A 347 45.85 21.12 -14.59
N LYS A 348 46.77 20.54 -15.35
CA LYS A 348 48.22 20.69 -15.18
C LYS A 348 48.82 21.09 -16.52
N PRO A 349 49.89 21.91 -16.52
CA PRO A 349 50.66 22.16 -17.73
C PRO A 349 51.27 20.86 -18.26
N PHE A 350 51.33 20.72 -19.58
CA PHE A 350 52.06 19.65 -20.23
C PHE A 350 53.53 20.03 -20.37
N PHE A 351 54.41 19.13 -19.97
CA PHE A 351 55.86 19.25 -20.12
C PHE A 351 56.41 18.04 -20.85
N TRP A 352 57.45 18.23 -21.66
CA TRP A 352 58.33 17.13 -22.04
C TRP A 352 59.36 16.89 -20.92
N PRO A 353 59.73 15.63 -20.62
CA PRO A 353 60.68 15.33 -19.54
C PRO A 353 61.99 16.11 -19.64
N GLU A 354 62.52 16.32 -20.85
CA GLU A 354 63.77 17.04 -21.10
C GLU A 354 63.69 18.53 -20.72
N GLN A 355 62.50 19.13 -20.77
CA GLN A 355 62.28 20.53 -20.42
C GLN A 355 62.29 20.80 -18.92
N ILE A 356 61.91 19.83 -18.10
CA ILE A 356 61.76 19.99 -16.64
C ILE A 356 62.93 19.37 -15.85
N ALA A 357 63.77 18.56 -16.51
CA ALA A 357 64.89 17.88 -15.89
C ALA A 357 65.81 18.86 -15.13
N GLY A 358 66.02 18.61 -13.83
CA GLY A 358 66.83 19.45 -12.94
C GLY A 358 66.05 20.55 -12.19
N PHE A 359 64.81 20.83 -12.58
CA PHE A 359 63.94 21.83 -11.93
C PHE A 359 62.66 21.25 -11.31
N GLU A 360 62.52 19.92 -11.24
CA GLU A 360 61.35 19.23 -10.69
C GLU A 360 60.97 19.68 -9.27
N HIS A 361 61.98 19.98 -8.44
CA HIS A 361 61.77 20.49 -7.07
C HIS A 361 60.99 21.81 -7.05
N MET A 362 61.09 22.63 -8.09
CA MET A 362 60.29 23.86 -8.16
C MET A 362 58.81 23.56 -8.41
N TYR A 363 58.44 22.36 -8.89
CA TYR A 363 57.06 21.98 -9.22
C TYR A 363 56.45 21.00 -8.20
N ASP A 364 57.04 20.87 -7.02
CA ASP A 364 56.62 19.93 -5.97
C ASP A 364 55.32 20.34 -5.24
N GLY A 365 54.89 21.60 -5.42
CA GLY A 365 53.68 22.17 -4.83
C GLY A 365 53.90 23.07 -3.60
N ASN A 366 55.16 23.33 -3.23
CA ASN A 366 55.50 24.29 -2.17
C ASN A 366 55.66 25.70 -2.76
N ASP A 367 54.89 26.66 -2.24
CA ASP A 367 54.68 28.00 -2.81
C ASP A 367 55.82 29.00 -2.48
N ASP A 368 57.06 28.50 -2.35
CA ASP A 368 58.20 29.28 -1.86
C ASP A 368 58.97 30.02 -2.97
N TYR A 369 58.76 29.67 -4.25
CA TYR A 369 59.54 30.21 -5.36
C TYR A 369 58.81 31.31 -6.15
N PRO A 370 59.43 32.48 -6.40
CA PRO A 370 58.81 33.58 -7.14
C PRO A 370 58.78 33.37 -8.67
N TYR A 371 59.41 32.32 -9.19
CA TYR A 371 59.44 31.96 -10.61
C TYR A 371 59.71 30.47 -10.79
N TYR A 372 59.32 29.94 -11.96
CA TYR A 372 59.60 28.57 -12.37
C TYR A 372 60.60 28.56 -13.53
N LEU A 373 61.56 27.63 -13.49
CA LEU A 373 62.58 27.46 -14.52
C LEU A 373 62.25 26.29 -15.46
N LEU A 374 62.75 26.38 -16.70
CA LEU A 374 62.66 25.37 -17.74
C LEU A 374 63.95 25.32 -18.54
N ASN A 375 64.32 24.14 -19.00
CA ASN A 375 65.46 23.96 -19.91
C ASN A 375 65.12 24.53 -21.28
N ARG A 376 66.06 25.32 -21.81
CA ARG A 376 65.93 25.99 -23.11
C ARG A 376 66.52 25.17 -24.25
N THR A 377 67.47 24.29 -23.97
CA THR A 377 68.28 23.56 -24.96
C THR A 377 68.48 22.12 -24.53
N ASP A 378 68.46 21.20 -25.51
CA ASP A 378 68.83 19.79 -25.32
C ASP A 378 70.35 19.58 -25.35
N GLU A 379 70.81 18.38 -24.95
CA GLU A 379 72.20 17.91 -25.05
C GLU A 379 72.78 18.03 -26.48
N ASN A 380 71.92 17.99 -27.50
CA ASN A 380 72.27 18.18 -28.92
C ASN A 380 72.17 19.63 -29.42
N ASN A 381 72.05 20.62 -28.52
CA ASN A 381 71.91 22.04 -28.85
C ASN A 381 70.65 22.38 -29.69
N GLY A 382 69.64 21.52 -29.67
CA GLY A 382 68.32 21.81 -30.24
C GLY A 382 67.54 22.75 -29.31
N GLU A 383 66.95 23.81 -29.86
CA GLU A 383 66.09 24.72 -29.09
C GLU A 383 64.78 24.02 -28.73
N MET A 384 64.46 23.96 -27.44
CA MET A 384 63.18 23.45 -26.95
C MET A 384 62.13 24.57 -26.92
N PRO A 385 60.83 24.25 -27.07
CA PRO A 385 59.75 25.23 -27.03
C PRO A 385 59.74 26.05 -25.74
N THR A 386 59.63 27.38 -25.88
CA THR A 386 59.99 28.36 -24.85
C THR A 386 58.95 28.58 -23.74
N GLN A 387 57.74 28.01 -23.87
CA GLN A 387 56.68 28.16 -22.85
C GLN A 387 55.67 26.99 -22.88
N PRO A 388 55.31 26.43 -21.72
CA PRO A 388 54.27 25.41 -21.59
C PRO A 388 52.88 26.06 -21.69
N LEU A 389 52.45 26.38 -22.91
CA LEU A 389 51.10 26.93 -23.16
C LEU A 389 50.01 25.86 -23.14
N ALA A 390 50.39 24.59 -23.30
CA ALA A 390 49.46 23.48 -23.31
C ALA A 390 49.12 23.09 -21.87
N TYR A 391 47.83 23.18 -21.52
CA TYR A 391 47.30 22.68 -20.26
C TYR A 391 46.28 21.60 -20.55
N TYR A 392 46.16 20.63 -19.64
CA TYR A 392 45.01 19.74 -19.65
C TYR A 392 43.75 20.58 -19.39
N GLU A 393 42.77 20.52 -20.28
CA GLU A 393 41.51 21.25 -20.11
C GLU A 393 40.75 20.72 -18.89
N ASN A 394 40.16 21.63 -18.11
CA ASN A 394 39.37 21.20 -16.96
C ASN A 394 38.17 20.38 -17.45
N PRO A 395 37.76 19.34 -16.71
CA PRO A 395 36.46 18.73 -16.95
C PRO A 395 35.38 19.79 -16.74
N GLU A 396 34.63 20.07 -17.80
CA GLU A 396 33.39 20.81 -17.73
C GLU A 396 32.24 19.83 -17.84
N VAL A 397 31.19 20.04 -17.04
CA VAL A 397 29.97 19.26 -17.20
C VAL A 397 29.38 19.64 -18.57
N PRO A 398 29.16 18.68 -19.48
CA PRO A 398 28.62 18.98 -20.79
C PRO A 398 27.29 19.74 -20.68
N GLN A 399 27.11 20.78 -21.50
CA GLN A 399 25.89 21.59 -21.46
C GLN A 399 24.62 20.77 -21.72
N ALA A 400 24.73 19.71 -22.52
CA ALA A 400 23.65 18.75 -22.74
C ALA A 400 23.21 18.07 -21.43
N ASN A 401 24.14 17.70 -20.55
CA ASN A 401 23.82 17.09 -19.27
C ASN A 401 23.14 18.08 -18.32
N ALA A 402 23.59 19.34 -18.32
CA ALA A 402 22.96 20.40 -17.52
C ALA A 402 21.51 20.65 -17.96
N TYR A 403 21.28 20.78 -19.28
CA TYR A 403 19.94 20.95 -19.85
C TYR A 403 19.04 19.74 -19.55
N MET A 404 19.53 18.52 -19.77
CA MET A 404 18.76 17.30 -19.50
C MET A 404 18.46 17.12 -18.01
N LEU A 405 19.35 17.56 -17.11
CA LEU A 405 19.09 17.54 -15.68
C LEU A 405 17.94 18.48 -15.30
N GLU A 406 17.93 19.68 -15.87
CA GLU A 406 16.85 20.65 -15.67
C GLU A 406 15.52 20.12 -16.23
N ALA A 407 15.53 19.61 -17.47
CA ALA A 407 14.36 19.00 -18.11
C ALA A 407 13.82 17.81 -17.30
N ALA A 408 14.70 16.93 -16.81
CA ALA A 408 14.31 15.80 -15.97
C ALA A 408 13.66 16.28 -14.65
N THR A 409 14.17 17.36 -14.04
CA THR A 409 13.55 17.92 -12.84
C THR A 409 12.21 18.59 -13.10
N ALA A 410 12.05 19.25 -14.25
CA ALA A 410 10.78 19.84 -14.65
C ALA A 410 9.73 18.75 -14.87
N ALA A 411 10.07 17.72 -15.64
CA ALA A 411 9.21 16.57 -15.90
C ALA A 411 8.75 15.89 -14.60
N VAL A 412 9.65 15.65 -13.64
CA VAL A 412 9.27 15.07 -12.33
C VAL A 412 8.34 16.01 -11.57
N LYS A 413 8.58 17.32 -11.59
CA LYS A 413 7.71 18.29 -10.89
C LYS A 413 6.31 18.32 -11.50
N GLU A 414 6.19 18.36 -12.82
CA GLU A 414 4.91 18.40 -13.52
C GLU A 414 4.01 17.22 -13.15
N VAL A 415 4.55 16.00 -13.12
CA VAL A 415 3.78 14.80 -12.76
C VAL A 415 3.65 14.58 -11.25
N ALA A 416 4.55 15.16 -10.44
CA ALA A 416 4.46 15.11 -8.98
C ALA A 416 3.41 16.08 -8.43
N THR A 417 3.08 17.14 -9.18
CA THR A 417 1.95 18.03 -8.90
C THR A 417 0.70 17.46 -9.53
N LEU A 418 -0.25 17.01 -8.71
CA LEU A 418 -1.57 16.61 -9.18
C LEU A 418 -2.39 17.86 -9.60
N GLY A 419 -2.16 18.32 -10.82
CA GLY A 419 -3.14 19.08 -11.61
C GLY A 419 -3.55 20.47 -11.10
N VAL A 420 -2.61 21.32 -10.66
CA VAL A 420 -2.93 22.73 -10.35
C VAL A 420 -2.03 23.71 -11.12
N ASP A 421 -2.58 24.29 -12.19
CA ASP A 421 -2.00 25.46 -12.86
C ASP A 421 -2.03 26.67 -11.92
N ALA A 422 -0.85 27.09 -11.47
CA ALA A 422 -0.67 28.25 -10.59
C ALA A 422 -0.92 29.61 -11.30
N GLU A 423 -0.99 29.66 -12.62
CA GLU A 423 -0.94 30.92 -13.39
C GLU A 423 -2.26 31.66 -13.57
N ALA A 424 -3.41 31.08 -13.20
CA ALA A 424 -4.71 31.74 -13.40
C ALA A 424 -5.07 32.83 -12.38
N VAL A 425 -4.17 33.26 -11.48
CA VAL A 425 -4.48 34.22 -10.39
C VAL A 425 -3.54 35.43 -10.31
N ASN A 426 -2.83 35.75 -11.38
CA ASN A 426 -2.14 37.05 -11.45
C ASN A 426 -3.13 38.17 -11.83
N GLY A 427 -4.05 38.44 -10.91
CA GLY A 427 -5.11 39.43 -10.99
C GLY A 427 -5.38 40.13 -9.65
N GLY A 428 -4.35 40.71 -9.02
CA GLY A 428 -4.46 41.98 -8.30
C GLY A 428 -5.31 42.12 -7.03
N GLN A 429 -5.70 41.06 -6.31
CA GLN A 429 -6.36 41.21 -4.99
C GLN A 429 -5.80 40.23 -3.95
N VAL A 430 -4.84 40.71 -3.15
CA VAL A 430 -4.27 40.02 -1.99
C VAL A 430 -5.07 40.43 -0.75
N ALA A 431 -5.92 39.53 -0.26
CA ALA A 431 -6.60 39.59 1.04
C ALA A 431 -7.14 38.18 1.35
N TYR A 432 -7.12 37.77 2.63
CA TYR A 432 -7.53 36.48 3.26
C TYR A 432 -8.25 35.39 2.43
N ASP A 433 -9.15 35.75 1.52
CA ASP A 433 -9.71 34.86 0.49
C ASP A 433 -8.64 34.21 -0.40
N THR A 434 -7.49 34.85 -0.69
CA THR A 434 -6.40 34.22 -1.46
C THR A 434 -5.73 33.09 -0.67
N VAL A 435 -5.61 33.21 0.65
CA VAL A 435 -5.08 32.13 1.51
C VAL A 435 -6.09 31.00 1.63
N ASN A 436 -7.38 31.34 1.74
CA ASN A 436 -8.44 30.33 1.81
C ASN A 436 -8.63 29.62 0.45
N GLN A 437 -8.47 30.32 -0.67
CA GLN A 437 -8.46 29.74 -2.02
C GLN A 437 -7.18 28.93 -2.28
N LEU A 438 -6.02 29.31 -1.74
CA LEU A 438 -4.80 28.51 -1.77
C LEU A 438 -4.96 27.22 -0.96
N ASN A 439 -5.59 27.30 0.23
CA ASN A 439 -5.90 26.12 1.06
C ASN A 439 -6.92 25.20 0.36
N MET A 440 -8.00 25.75 -0.21
CA MET A 440 -8.97 24.96 -1.00
C MET A 440 -8.34 24.33 -2.24
N ARG A 441 -7.29 24.92 -2.82
CA ARG A 441 -6.56 24.35 -3.96
C ARG A 441 -5.56 23.26 -3.55
N ALA A 442 -4.88 23.43 -2.42
CA ALA A 442 -4.05 22.37 -1.82
C ALA A 442 -4.91 21.13 -1.47
N ASP A 443 -6.15 21.35 -1.00
CA ASP A 443 -7.11 20.27 -0.78
C ASP A 443 -7.56 19.61 -2.10
N LEU A 444 -7.55 20.33 -3.23
CA LEU A 444 -7.88 19.76 -4.55
C LEU A 444 -6.81 18.78 -5.08
N GLU A 445 -5.53 19.02 -4.79
CA GLU A 445 -4.42 18.11 -5.16
C GLU A 445 -4.60 16.71 -4.53
N THR A 446 -5.16 16.65 -3.32
CA THR A 446 -5.38 15.40 -2.57
C THR A 446 -6.80 14.85 -2.70
N TYR A 447 -7.72 15.61 -3.33
CA TYR A 447 -9.15 15.30 -3.33
C TYR A 447 -9.48 13.93 -3.92
N VAL A 448 -8.85 13.54 -5.04
CA VAL A 448 -9.10 12.22 -5.67
C VAL A 448 -8.74 11.09 -4.72
N PHE A 449 -7.59 11.15 -4.06
CA PHE A 449 -7.17 10.16 -3.07
C PHE A 449 -8.08 10.17 -1.83
N GLN A 450 -8.52 11.35 -1.41
CA GLN A 450 -9.40 11.52 -0.27
C GLN A 450 -10.82 10.99 -0.54
N ASP A 451 -11.39 11.23 -1.72
CA ASP A 451 -12.71 10.72 -2.11
C ASP A 451 -12.70 9.19 -2.27
N ASN A 452 -11.62 8.64 -2.83
CA ASN A 452 -11.44 7.19 -2.92
C ASN A 452 -11.30 6.56 -1.54
N LEU A 453 -10.59 7.22 -0.61
CA LEU A 453 -10.54 6.80 0.79
C LEU A 453 -11.93 6.90 1.46
N ALA A 454 -12.72 7.93 1.17
CA ALA A 454 -14.07 8.06 1.70
C ALA A 454 -14.99 6.93 1.22
N THR A 455 -14.87 6.53 -0.06
CA THR A 455 -15.58 5.38 -0.62
C THR A 455 -15.19 4.08 0.08
N ALA A 456 -13.89 3.87 0.34
CA ALA A 456 -13.42 2.73 1.11
C ALA A 456 -13.92 2.75 2.57
N MET A 457 -13.96 3.91 3.22
CA MET A 457 -14.52 4.03 4.58
C MET A 457 -16.02 3.73 4.62
N ARG A 458 -16.79 4.13 3.60
CA ARG A 458 -18.21 3.73 3.51
C ARG A 458 -18.34 2.21 3.45
N ARG A 459 -17.49 1.56 2.66
CA ARG A 459 -17.45 0.10 2.56
C ARG A 459 -17.08 -0.57 3.88
N ASP A 460 -16.11 -0.01 4.60
CA ASP A 460 -15.74 -0.45 5.95
C ASP A 460 -16.94 -0.37 6.92
N GLY A 461 -17.69 0.72 6.87
CA GLY A 461 -18.91 0.89 7.66
C GLY A 461 -20.00 -0.14 7.34
N GLU A 462 -20.22 -0.46 6.06
CA GLU A 462 -21.18 -1.50 5.66
C GLU A 462 -20.77 -2.90 6.14
N ILE A 463 -19.48 -3.23 6.01
CA ILE A 463 -18.94 -4.51 6.48
C ILE A 463 -19.07 -4.59 8.01
N TYR A 464 -18.63 -3.55 8.71
CA TYR A 464 -18.72 -3.46 10.17
C TYR A 464 -20.16 -3.61 10.65
N GLN A 465 -21.12 -2.90 10.05
CA GLN A 465 -22.54 -3.04 10.38
C GLN A 465 -23.03 -4.48 10.19
N SER A 466 -22.60 -5.15 9.12
CA SER A 466 -22.99 -6.55 8.88
C SER A 466 -22.41 -7.53 9.90
N ILE A 467 -21.17 -7.29 10.35
CA ILE A 467 -20.50 -8.10 11.39
C ILE A 467 -21.18 -7.85 12.74
N VAL A 468 -21.49 -6.59 13.06
CA VAL A 468 -22.13 -6.23 14.32
C VAL A 468 -23.49 -6.91 14.47
N ASN A 469 -24.29 -6.92 13.40
CA ASN A 469 -25.60 -7.58 13.39
C ASN A 469 -25.53 -9.09 13.64
N ASP A 470 -24.44 -9.76 13.23
CA ASP A 470 -24.28 -11.20 13.44
C ASP A 470 -23.69 -11.54 14.83
N ILE A 471 -22.95 -10.62 15.46
CA ILE A 471 -22.20 -10.87 16.71
C ILE A 471 -22.91 -10.34 17.95
N TYR A 472 -23.49 -9.14 17.88
CA TYR A 472 -23.96 -8.40 19.07
C TYR A 472 -25.47 -8.59 19.33
N ASP A 473 -25.99 -9.79 19.14
CA ASP A 473 -27.42 -10.14 19.26
C ASP A 473 -27.99 -10.07 20.70
N VAL A 474 -27.17 -9.70 21.70
CA VAL A 474 -27.60 -9.55 23.11
C VAL A 474 -27.47 -8.09 23.54
N PRO A 475 -28.53 -7.45 24.08
CA PRO A 475 -28.46 -6.06 24.56
C PRO A 475 -27.40 -5.90 25.65
N ARG A 476 -26.46 -4.99 25.43
CA ARG A 476 -25.39 -4.63 26.39
C ARG A 476 -25.59 -3.22 26.94
N ASN A 477 -25.12 -3.02 28.17
CA ASN A 477 -24.89 -1.68 28.70
C ASN A 477 -23.61 -1.12 28.06
N VAL A 478 -23.77 -0.19 27.11
CA VAL A 478 -22.64 0.56 26.53
C VAL A 478 -22.22 1.62 27.56
N THR A 479 -21.09 1.39 28.24
CA THR A 479 -20.48 2.41 29.08
C THR A 479 -19.80 3.46 28.20
N ILE A 480 -20.45 4.63 28.09
CA ILE A 480 -19.86 5.82 27.49
C ILE A 480 -18.79 6.36 28.45
N THR A 481 -17.56 6.52 27.99
CA THR A 481 -16.53 7.28 28.71
C THR A 481 -16.29 8.62 28.01
N LEU A 482 -16.21 9.69 28.81
CA LEU A 482 -15.93 11.07 28.41
C LEU A 482 -14.71 11.22 27.50
#